data_AF-A0A963PSG0-F1
#
_entry.id   AF-A0A963PSG0-F1
#
_cell.length_a   1.000
_cell.length_b   1.000
_cell.length_c   1.000
_cell.angle_alpha   90.00
_cell.angle_beta   90.00
_cell.angle_gamma   90.00
#
_symmetry.space_group_name_H-M   'P 1'
#
loop_
_entity.id
_entity.type
_entity.pdbx_description
1 polymer ?
#
loop_
_entity_poly.entity_id
_entity_poly.type
_entity_poly.pdbx_seq_one_letter_code
_entity_poly.pdbx_strand_id
1 'polypeptide(L)' 'LTHRRNSLHEAHHAAMDCLGKMIWESQRAGRPPDGEAYIGCVQRHATHD' A
#
# COMPACT_ATOMS: atom_id res chain seq x y z
N LEU A 1 -23.93 -2.43 -7.16
CA LEU A 1 -22.70 -2.52 -8.00
C LEU A 1 -21.71 -1.40 -7.69
N THR A 2 -22.16 -0.15 -7.57
CA THR A 2 -21.30 1.04 -7.34
C THR A 2 -20.45 0.96 -6.06
N HIS A 3 -21.02 0.53 -4.92
CA HIS A 3 -20.29 0.41 -3.65
C HIS A 3 -19.10 -0.57 -3.71
N ARG A 4 -19.28 -1.73 -4.34
CA ARG A 4 -18.19 -2.73 -4.48
C ARG A 4 -17.06 -2.20 -5.36
N ARG A 5 -17.38 -1.44 -6.41
CA ARG A 5 -16.38 -0.79 -7.25
C ARG A 5 -15.62 0.28 -6.46
N ASN A 6 -16.31 1.07 -5.64
CA ASN A 6 -15.66 2.08 -4.79
C ASN A 6 -14.69 1.43 -3.78
N SER A 7 -15.12 0.37 -3.08
CA SER A 7 -14.27 -0.38 -2.14
C SER A 7 -13.06 -1.01 -2.84
N LEU A 8 -13.22 -1.55 -4.05
CA LEU A 8 -12.08 -2.06 -4.82
C LEU A 8 -11.10 -0.96 -5.21
N HIS A 9 -11.61 0.20 -5.65
CA HIS A 9 -10.76 1.35 -5.98
C HIS A 9 -10.00 1.86 -4.76
N GLU A 10 -10.65 1.96 -3.61
CA GLU A 10 -10.05 2.38 -2.34
C GLU A 10 -8.93 1.41 -1.90
N ALA A 11 -9.20 0.11 -1.92
CA ALA A 11 -8.18 -0.91 -1.64
C ALA A 11 -6.99 -0.81 -2.60
N HIS A 12 -7.23 -0.49 -3.88
CA HIS A 12 -6.17 -0.29 -4.87
C HIS A 12 -5.34 0.97 -4.58
N HIS A 13 -5.98 2.08 -4.18
CA HIS A 13 -5.28 3.30 -3.78
C HIS A 13 -4.43 3.10 -2.52
N ALA A 14 -4.95 2.40 -1.51
CA ALA A 14 -4.17 2.06 -0.32
C ALA A 14 -2.92 1.22 -0.65
N ALA A 15 -3.05 0.26 -1.59
CA ALA A 15 -1.91 -0.50 -2.06
C ALA A 15 -0.87 0.38 -2.80
N MET A 16 -1.33 1.32 -3.64
CA MET A 16 -0.44 2.26 -4.33
C MET A 16 0.29 3.21 -3.37
N ASP A 17 -0.36 3.68 -2.30
CA ASP A 17 0.27 4.50 -1.27
C ASP A 17 1.36 3.74 -0.52
N CYS A 18 1.07 2.49 -0.12
CA CYS A 18 2.06 1.61 0.50
C CYS A 18 3.25 1.32 -0.43
N LEU A 19 2.99 1.12 -1.72
CA LEU A 19 4.03 0.94 -2.74
C LEU A 19 4.90 2.20 -2.87
N GLY A 20 4.27 3.38 -3.00
CA GLY A 20 4.96 4.66 -3.10
C GLY A 20 5.88 4.92 -1.91
N LYS A 21 5.40 4.63 -0.69
CA LYS A 21 6.21 4.72 0.54
C LYS A 21 7.43 3.80 0.50
N MET A 22 7.25 2.53 0.13
CA MET A 22 8.36 1.56 0.06
C MET A 22 9.44 2.02 -0.93
N ILE A 23 9.04 2.49 -2.11
CA ILE A 23 9.97 2.98 -3.12
C ILE A 23 10.70 4.24 -2.65
N TRP A 24 9.99 5.20 -2.06
CA TRP A 24 10.61 6.41 -1.53
C TRP A 24 11.65 6.12 -0.45
N GLU A 25 11.34 5.24 0.51
CA GLU A 25 12.28 4.83 1.56
C GLU A 25 13.49 4.08 0.98
N SER A 26 13.28 3.20 0.00
CA SER A 26 14.35 2.49 -0.71
C SER A 26 15.32 3.47 -1.38
N GLN A 27 14.78 4.44 -2.12
CA GLN A 27 15.57 5.47 -2.79
C GLN A 27 16.33 6.35 -1.80
N ARG A 28 15.66 6.81 -0.74
CA ARG A 28 16.24 7.67 0.29
C ARG A 28 17.36 6.99 1.06
N ALA A 29 17.20 5.70 1.39
CA ALA A 29 18.16 4.95 2.18
C ALA A 29 19.20 4.20 1.33
N GLY A 30 19.09 4.22 0.00
CA GLY A 30 20.01 3.51 -0.90
C GLY A 30 20.03 1.99 -0.70
N ARG A 31 18.91 1.41 -0.25
CA ARG A 31 18.77 -0.03 0.03
C ARG A 31 17.63 -0.64 -0.77
N PRO A 32 17.60 -1.96 -0.98
CA PRO A 32 16.50 -2.62 -1.68
C PRO A 32 15.13 -2.32 -1.03
N PRO A 33 14.03 -2.31 -1.81
CA PRO A 33 12.68 -2.18 -1.29
C PRO A 33 12.37 -3.24 -0.22
N ASP A 34 11.72 -2.81 0.86
CA ASP A 34 11.31 -3.68 1.97
C ASP A 34 9.90 -4.23 1.73
N GLY A 35 9.83 -5.45 1.22
CA GLY A 35 8.58 -6.13 0.91
C GLY A 35 7.72 -6.42 2.14
N GLU A 36 8.33 -6.74 3.29
CA GLU A 36 7.58 -7.00 4.53
C GLU A 36 6.92 -5.72 5.04
N ALA A 37 7.63 -4.59 4.98
CA ALA A 37 7.05 -3.30 5.32
C ALA A 37 5.87 -2.92 4.41
N TYR A 38 5.95 -3.24 3.11
CA TYR A 38 4.85 -3.06 2.16
C TYR A 38 3.64 -3.93 2.51
N ILE A 39 3.82 -5.23 2.73
CA ILE A 39 2.73 -6.14 3.09
C ILE A 39 2.08 -5.72 4.41
N GLY A 40 2.86 -5.37 5.43
CA GLY A 40 2.33 -4.87 6.69
C GLY A 40 1.55 -3.55 6.54
N CYS A 41 1.96 -2.68 5.61
CA CYS A 41 1.20 -1.46 5.29
C CYS A 41 -0.15 -1.77 4.64
N VAL A 42 -0.19 -2.67 3.66
CA VAL A 42 -1.42 -3.08 2.98
C VAL A 42 -2.37 -3.78 3.95
N GLN A 43 -1.86 -4.68 4.80
CA GLN A 43 -2.68 -5.39 5.80
C GLN A 43 -3.31 -4.44 6.82
N ARG A 44 -2.58 -3.39 7.26
CA ARG A 44 -3.16 -2.37 8.15
C ARG A 44 -4.34 -1.65 7.49
N HIS A 45 -4.22 -1.24 6.23
CA HIS A 45 -5.35 -0.59 5.53
C HIS A 45 -6.52 -1.57 5.34
N ALA A 46 -6.23 -2.82 4.96
CA ALA A 46 -7.26 -3.85 4.80
C ALA A 46 -7.99 -4.24 6.10
N THR A 47 -7.47 -3.86 7.26
CA THR A 47 -8.07 -4.14 8.58
C THR A 47 -8.61 -2.89 9.28
N HIS A 48 -8.40 -1.70 8.71
CA HIS A 48 -8.95 -0.44 9.22
C HIS A 48 -10.25 -0.02 8.50
N ASP A 49 -10.64 -0.74 7.43
CA ASP A 49 -11.96 -0.67 6.77
C ASP A 49 -12.97 -1.62 7.42
#